data_AF-A0A4V1VIV5-F1
#
_entry.id   AF-A0A4V1VIV5-F1
#
_cell.length_a   1.000
_cell.length_b   1.000
_cell.length_c   1.000
_cell.angle_alpha   90.00
_cell.angle_beta   90.00
_cell.angle_gamma   90.00
#
_symmetry.space_group_name_H-M   'P 1'
#
loop_
_entity.id
_entity.type
_entity.pdbx_description
1 polymer ?
#
loop_
_entity_poly.entity_id
_entity_poly.type
_entity_poly.pdbx_seq_one_letter_code
_entity_poly.pdbx_strand_id
1 'polypeptide(L)'
;SVERHAETGNITALVTEGGTKVEADFYIDCTGFRRALIGPMGAKWVSFRETLPVNRAIPFWLNIPDGEEIEPCTLAWAQGSGWMWKIPTQGRYGCGYVFSDAHVTPDQAKAEIESVLGHPIDVRNDIRIDGGRLETQWLHNCVALGLSSSFLEPLEATSIHGTVVQLMLLSSVLPNPDDRARQAFNAAAARQVDDFRDFIRLHYISERRDTAFWQDVAASLPDRLADRLALWQTKVPGPDDFQPFPMGLPHTDHHLHVPVLDGLGLLNPRAAKDWLASHPGIAAKARRSARALATEYQHAARQAIPHRAFLQSLHAQA
;
A
#
# COMPACT_ATOMS: atom_id res chain seq x y z
N SER A 1 14.98 -5.50 -27.83
CA SER A 1 13.66 -5.14 -28.37
C SER A 1 12.69 -6.31 -28.21
N VAL A 2 11.40 -6.10 -28.46
CA VAL A 2 10.35 -7.12 -28.40
C VAL A 2 9.90 -7.44 -29.83
N GLU A 3 9.99 -8.71 -30.25
CA GLU A 3 9.40 -9.19 -31.50
C GLU A 3 8.00 -9.73 -31.24
N ARG A 4 7.06 -9.46 -32.16
CA ARG A 4 5.65 -9.81 -32.01
C ARG A 4 5.12 -10.51 -33.26
N HIS A 5 4.26 -11.48 -33.05
CA HIS A 5 3.52 -12.13 -34.13
C HIS A 5 2.50 -11.15 -34.73
N ALA A 6 2.50 -10.98 -36.05
CA ALA A 6 1.69 -9.97 -36.74
C ALA A 6 0.18 -10.17 -36.54
N GLU A 7 -0.30 -11.41 -36.56
CA GLU A 7 -1.74 -11.72 -36.45
C GLU A 7 -2.23 -11.83 -35.00
N THR A 8 -1.58 -12.66 -34.17
CA THR A 8 -2.02 -12.90 -32.78
C THR A 8 -1.62 -11.79 -31.82
N GLY A 9 -0.62 -10.97 -32.18
CA GLY A 9 -0.07 -9.93 -31.33
C GLY A 9 0.84 -10.42 -30.20
N ASN A 10 1.00 -11.74 -30.02
CA ASN A 10 1.86 -12.37 -29.00
C ASN A 10 3.33 -11.97 -29.16
N ILE A 11 4.06 -11.89 -28.05
CA ILE A 11 5.52 -11.79 -28.07
C ILE A 11 6.07 -13.13 -28.55
N THR A 12 6.96 -13.10 -29.54
CA THR A 12 7.64 -14.30 -30.06
C THR A 12 9.06 -14.42 -29.53
N ALA A 13 9.77 -13.30 -29.36
CA ALA A 13 11.12 -13.28 -28.84
C ALA A 13 11.48 -11.94 -28.18
N LEU A 14 12.40 -11.99 -27.22
CA LEU A 14 13.16 -10.83 -26.76
C LEU A 14 14.52 -10.82 -27.44
N VAL A 15 14.87 -9.68 -28.05
CA VAL A 15 16.19 -9.48 -28.67
C VAL A 15 17.06 -8.68 -27.71
N THR A 16 18.12 -9.29 -27.22
CA THR A 16 19.11 -8.63 -26.34
C THR A 16 19.97 -7.63 -27.12
N GLU A 17 20.71 -6.77 -26.42
CA GLU A 17 21.64 -5.81 -27.07
C GLU A 17 22.70 -6.51 -27.93
N GLY A 18 23.13 -7.72 -27.55
CA GLY A 18 24.06 -8.54 -28.34
C GLY A 18 23.42 -9.26 -29.53
N GLY A 19 22.13 -9.05 -29.81
CA GLY A 19 21.39 -9.70 -30.91
C GLY A 19 20.90 -11.11 -30.60
N THR A 20 21.21 -11.68 -29.43
CA THR A 20 20.66 -12.97 -29.00
C THR A 20 19.14 -12.88 -28.88
N LYS A 21 18.44 -13.82 -29.51
CA LYS A 21 16.99 -14.01 -29.38
C LYS A 21 16.70 -14.98 -28.25
N VAL A 22 15.83 -14.57 -27.34
CA VAL A 22 15.30 -15.39 -26.25
C VAL A 22 13.82 -15.63 -26.54
N GLU A 23 13.49 -16.87 -26.87
CA GLU A 23 12.13 -17.31 -27.18
C GLU A 23 11.49 -17.96 -25.94
N ALA A 24 10.21 -17.71 -25.76
CA ALA A 24 9.38 -18.31 -24.72
C ALA A 24 7.91 -18.24 -25.14
N ASP A 25 7.10 -19.16 -24.60
CA ASP A 25 5.66 -19.17 -24.84
C ASP A 25 4.94 -18.08 -24.03
N PHE A 26 5.50 -17.69 -22.89
CA PHE A 26 4.91 -16.77 -21.93
C PHE A 26 5.94 -15.83 -21.31
N TYR A 27 5.55 -14.56 -21.10
CA TYR A 27 6.43 -13.51 -20.61
C TYR A 27 5.85 -12.84 -19.37
N ILE A 28 6.71 -12.56 -18.39
CA ILE A 28 6.37 -11.81 -17.18
C ILE A 28 7.14 -10.50 -17.20
N ASP A 29 6.45 -9.38 -17.38
CA ASP A 29 7.04 -8.05 -17.31
C ASP A 29 7.29 -7.66 -15.85
N CYS A 30 8.55 -7.72 -15.42
CA CYS A 30 9.01 -7.18 -14.14
C CYS A 30 9.96 -5.98 -14.33
N THR A 31 9.85 -5.26 -15.45
CA THR A 31 10.81 -4.20 -15.84
C THR A 31 10.56 -2.84 -15.18
N GLY A 32 9.64 -2.82 -14.22
CA GLY A 32 9.22 -1.65 -13.46
C GLY A 32 8.49 -0.61 -14.30
N PHE A 33 8.60 0.67 -13.93
CA PHE A 33 7.89 1.76 -14.60
C PHE A 33 8.14 1.86 -16.10
N ARG A 34 9.24 1.29 -16.60
CA ARG A 34 9.54 1.23 -18.05
C ARG A 34 8.54 0.40 -18.84
N ARG A 35 7.90 -0.60 -18.21
CA ARG A 35 6.90 -1.49 -18.85
C ARG A 35 7.34 -1.99 -20.21
N ALA A 36 8.60 -2.44 -20.28
CA ALA A 36 9.30 -2.66 -21.53
C ALA A 36 8.73 -3.83 -22.35
N LEU A 37 7.98 -4.75 -21.73
CA LEU A 37 7.35 -5.87 -22.42
C LEU A 37 5.85 -5.62 -22.64
N ILE A 38 5.12 -5.24 -21.58
CA ILE A 38 3.67 -5.06 -21.64
C ILE A 38 3.26 -3.76 -22.37
N GLY A 39 4.10 -2.73 -22.33
CA GLY A 39 3.87 -1.46 -23.02
C GLY A 39 3.67 -1.63 -24.54
N PRO A 40 4.60 -2.28 -25.25
CA PRO A 40 4.44 -2.64 -26.67
C PRO A 40 3.19 -3.48 -27.00
N MET A 41 2.56 -4.11 -26.00
CA MET A 41 1.31 -4.87 -26.16
C MET A 41 0.06 -3.98 -26.13
N GLY A 42 0.21 -2.66 -25.96
CA GLY A 42 -0.89 -1.70 -25.91
C GLY A 42 -1.46 -1.45 -24.52
N ALA A 43 -0.68 -1.75 -23.47
CA ALA A 43 -1.12 -1.55 -22.10
C ALA A 43 -1.38 -0.07 -21.79
N LYS A 44 -2.55 0.22 -21.20
CA LYS A 44 -2.96 1.57 -20.81
C LYS A 44 -2.86 1.76 -19.31
N TRP A 45 -2.52 2.97 -18.89
CA TRP A 45 -2.41 3.34 -17.48
C TRP A 45 -3.66 4.05 -16.99
N VAL A 46 -4.17 3.64 -15.83
CA VAL A 46 -5.23 4.32 -15.09
C VAL A 46 -4.58 5.02 -13.92
N SER A 47 -4.46 6.35 -14.01
CA SER A 47 -3.90 7.19 -12.96
C SER A 47 -4.92 7.41 -11.83
N PHE A 48 -4.43 7.45 -10.60
CA PHE A 48 -5.20 7.75 -9.39
C PHE A 48 -4.90 9.14 -8.83
N ARG A 49 -4.31 10.04 -9.61
CA ARG A 49 -3.98 11.42 -9.17
C ARG A 49 -5.18 12.21 -8.64
N GLU A 50 -6.38 11.95 -9.18
CA GLU A 50 -7.62 12.59 -8.69
C GLU A 50 -8.09 12.03 -7.34
N THR A 51 -7.53 10.91 -6.89
CA THR A 51 -7.90 10.24 -5.63
C THR A 51 -6.80 10.32 -4.59
N LEU A 52 -5.54 10.04 -4.95
CA LEU A 52 -4.41 10.06 -4.04
C LEU A 52 -3.71 11.42 -4.10
N PRO A 53 -3.54 12.12 -2.97
CA PRO A 53 -3.21 13.55 -2.98
C PRO A 53 -1.71 13.85 -3.15
N VAL A 54 -0.85 12.85 -2.99
CA VAL A 54 0.61 12.99 -3.10
C VAL A 54 1.13 12.34 -4.38
N ASN A 55 2.16 12.94 -4.97
CA ASN A 55 2.65 12.58 -6.30
C ASN A 55 4.18 12.71 -6.42
N ARG A 56 4.89 12.86 -5.31
CA ARG A 56 6.35 12.99 -5.30
C ARG A 56 6.95 12.44 -4.02
N ALA A 57 8.19 11.98 -4.07
CA ALA A 57 8.91 11.55 -2.88
C ALA A 57 10.41 11.88 -2.91
N ILE A 58 10.94 12.27 -1.76
CA ILE A 58 12.39 12.45 -1.52
C ILE A 58 12.88 11.45 -0.47
N PRO A 59 13.47 10.30 -0.86
CA PRO A 59 14.06 9.36 0.09
C PRO A 59 15.42 9.86 0.61
N PHE A 60 15.68 9.57 1.88
CA PHE A 60 16.94 9.85 2.57
C PHE A 60 17.19 8.81 3.67
N TRP A 61 18.39 8.77 4.22
CA TRP A 61 18.73 7.85 5.31
C TRP A 61 19.05 8.64 6.57
N LEU A 62 18.67 8.08 7.71
CA LEU A 62 19.11 8.56 9.02
C LEU A 62 19.91 7.47 9.72
N ASN A 63 20.92 7.88 10.48
CA ASN A 63 21.64 6.96 11.36
C ASN A 63 20.74 6.58 12.53
N ILE A 64 20.91 5.36 13.03
CA ILE A 64 20.34 4.96 14.30
C ILE A 64 21.33 5.40 15.38
N PRO A 65 20.95 6.29 16.31
CA PRO A 65 21.85 6.69 17.38
C PRO A 65 22.28 5.49 18.23
N ASP A 66 23.53 5.54 18.71
CA ASP A 66 24.08 4.48 19.54
C ASP A 66 23.28 4.36 20.84
N GLY A 67 22.88 3.12 21.16
CA GLY A 67 22.12 2.82 22.36
C GLY A 67 20.63 3.17 22.35
N GLU A 68 20.11 3.86 21.32
CA GLU A 68 18.66 4.10 21.21
C GLU A 68 17.88 2.83 20.96
N GLU A 69 16.65 2.68 21.43
CA GLU A 69 15.84 1.51 21.05
C GLU A 69 15.45 1.56 19.56
N ILE A 70 15.22 0.40 18.94
CA ILE A 70 14.75 0.31 17.55
C ILE A 70 13.27 -0.03 17.58
N GLU A 71 12.41 0.89 17.15
CA GLU A 71 10.97 0.63 17.10
C GLU A 71 10.64 -0.56 16.17
N PRO A 72 9.81 -1.54 16.59
CA PRO A 72 9.42 -2.69 15.77
C PRO A 72 8.26 -2.35 14.82
N CYS A 73 8.16 -1.11 14.37
CA CYS A 73 7.11 -0.64 13.48
C CYS A 73 7.63 0.40 12.48
N THR A 74 6.92 0.56 11.37
CA THR A 74 7.10 1.69 10.46
C THR A 74 6.34 2.89 11.01
N LEU A 75 7.00 4.03 11.09
CA LEU A 75 6.34 5.30 11.39
C LEU A 75 5.87 5.95 10.08
N ALA A 76 4.59 6.34 10.04
CA ALA A 76 4.03 7.24 9.04
C ALA A 76 3.64 8.56 9.74
N TRP A 77 4.39 9.63 9.47
CA TRP A 77 4.25 10.90 10.18
C TRP A 77 3.75 12.00 9.24
N ALA A 78 2.51 12.43 9.45
CA ALA A 78 1.89 13.51 8.69
C ALA A 78 2.68 14.84 8.79
N GLN A 79 2.95 15.46 7.64
CA GLN A 79 3.65 16.74 7.50
C GLN A 79 2.71 17.78 6.85
N GLY A 80 3.20 18.97 6.54
CA GLY A 80 2.41 20.06 5.98
C GLY A 80 1.81 19.74 4.62
N SER A 81 2.55 19.08 3.73
CA SER A 81 2.10 18.78 2.35
C SER A 81 2.08 17.29 1.98
N GLY A 82 1.95 16.41 2.98
CA GLY A 82 1.98 14.96 2.80
C GLY A 82 2.37 14.22 4.08
N TRP A 83 3.21 13.20 3.98
CA TRP A 83 3.68 12.43 5.13
C TRP A 83 5.08 11.84 4.92
N MET A 84 5.80 11.66 6.02
CA MET A 84 7.14 11.07 6.05
C MET A 84 7.08 9.64 6.55
N TRP A 85 7.74 8.69 5.86
CA TRP A 85 8.01 7.37 6.41
C TRP A 85 9.34 7.35 7.17
N LYS A 86 9.41 6.52 8.21
CA LYS A 86 10.65 6.10 8.87
C LYS A 86 10.56 4.60 9.13
N ILE A 87 11.39 3.83 8.41
CA ILE A 87 11.45 2.37 8.45
C ILE A 87 12.75 1.97 9.14
N PRO A 88 12.70 1.40 10.35
CA PRO A 88 13.87 0.85 11.02
C PRO A 88 14.44 -0.36 10.29
N THR A 89 15.75 -0.33 10.05
CA THR A 89 16.53 -1.49 9.59
C THR A 89 17.64 -1.75 10.60
N GLN A 90 18.48 -2.77 10.40
CA GLN A 90 19.53 -3.10 11.36
C GLN A 90 20.59 -2.00 11.54
N GLY A 91 20.93 -1.25 10.49
CA GLY A 91 22.03 -0.27 10.53
C GLY A 91 21.63 1.19 10.30
N ARG A 92 20.39 1.44 9.87
CA ARG A 92 19.90 2.80 9.54
C ARG A 92 18.39 2.86 9.56
N TYR A 93 17.84 4.06 9.60
CA TYR A 93 16.46 4.30 9.21
C TYR A 93 16.41 4.56 7.69
N GLY A 94 15.54 3.83 7.00
CA GLY A 94 15.10 4.20 5.66
C GLY A 94 13.97 5.21 5.78
N CYS A 95 14.21 6.43 5.31
CA CYS A 95 13.26 7.53 5.42
C CYS A 95 12.90 8.10 4.06
N GLY A 96 11.80 8.83 4.03
CA GLY A 96 11.45 9.65 2.88
C GLY A 96 10.18 10.42 3.12
N TYR A 97 10.10 11.57 2.46
CA TYR A 97 8.93 12.42 2.51
C TYR A 97 8.15 12.29 1.22
N VAL A 98 6.89 11.86 1.31
CA VAL A 98 5.94 11.78 0.20
C VAL A 98 5.04 13.00 0.26
N PHE A 99 4.96 13.77 -0.83
CA PHE A 99 4.30 15.06 -0.83
C PHE A 99 3.61 15.38 -2.16
N SER A 100 2.80 16.43 -2.14
CA SER A 100 2.12 16.97 -3.31
C SER A 100 2.90 18.13 -3.92
N ASP A 101 3.34 17.98 -5.17
CA ASP A 101 4.09 19.02 -5.89
C ASP A 101 3.27 20.26 -6.27
N ALA A 102 1.94 20.19 -6.15
CA ALA A 102 1.05 21.35 -6.23
C ALA A 102 1.15 22.27 -5.00
N HIS A 103 1.65 21.76 -3.88
CA HIS A 103 1.68 22.45 -2.59
C HIS A 103 3.09 22.83 -2.15
N VAL A 104 4.08 22.00 -2.48
CA VAL A 104 5.46 22.21 -2.05
C VAL A 104 6.46 21.78 -3.13
N THR A 105 7.47 22.61 -3.37
CA THR A 105 8.61 22.26 -4.24
C THR A 105 9.55 21.27 -3.52
N PRO A 106 10.44 20.53 -4.21
CA PRO A 106 11.27 19.54 -3.52
C PRO A 106 12.28 20.20 -2.57
N ASP A 107 12.75 21.42 -2.88
CA ASP A 107 13.63 22.19 -1.99
C ASP A 107 12.91 22.65 -0.73
N GLN A 108 11.66 23.11 -0.85
CA GLN A 108 10.82 23.45 0.31
C GLN A 108 10.47 22.20 1.12
N ALA A 109 10.18 21.08 0.47
CA ALA A 109 9.91 19.80 1.13
C ALA A 109 11.13 19.30 1.91
N LYS A 110 12.33 19.46 1.36
CA LYS A 110 13.58 19.20 2.07
C LYS A 110 13.71 20.10 3.30
N ALA A 111 13.55 21.41 3.12
CA ALA A 111 13.68 22.37 4.22
C ALA A 111 12.66 22.12 5.35
N GLU A 112 11.42 21.74 5.01
CA GLU A 112 10.41 21.33 5.97
C GLU A 112 10.88 20.14 6.81
N ILE A 113 11.37 19.08 6.16
CA ILE A 113 11.85 17.88 6.86
C ILE A 113 13.10 18.17 7.70
N GLU A 114 14.02 18.99 7.22
CA GLU A 114 15.19 19.41 8.01
C GLU A 114 14.77 20.19 9.27
N SER A 115 13.74 21.03 9.16
CA SER A 115 13.16 21.74 10.32
C SER A 115 12.48 20.77 11.29
N VAL A 116 11.74 19.77 10.79
CA VAL A 116 11.02 18.78 11.60
C VAL A 116 12.00 17.86 12.35
N LEU A 117 13.09 17.46 11.70
CA LEU A 117 14.13 16.61 12.29
C LEU A 117 15.15 17.40 13.13
N GLY A 118 15.24 18.72 12.94
CA GLY A 118 16.19 19.59 13.61
C GLY A 118 17.63 19.47 13.09
N HIS A 119 17.85 18.83 11.94
CA HIS A 119 19.16 18.67 11.31
C HIS A 119 19.06 18.48 9.79
N PRO A 120 20.16 18.70 9.03
CA PRO A 120 20.15 18.51 7.59
C PRO A 120 19.91 17.06 7.16
N ILE A 121 19.35 16.86 5.96
CA ILE A 121 19.18 15.54 5.32
C ILE A 121 19.88 15.50 3.96
N ASP A 122 20.36 14.31 3.58
CA ASP A 122 20.92 14.04 2.25
C ASP A 122 19.88 13.34 1.37
N VAL A 123 19.26 14.10 0.47
CA VAL A 123 18.23 13.60 -0.46
C VAL A 123 18.88 12.74 -1.53
N ARG A 124 18.49 11.47 -1.59
CA ARG A 124 19.10 10.49 -2.49
C ARG A 124 18.52 10.50 -3.90
N ASN A 125 17.26 10.91 -4.01
CA ASN A 125 16.56 10.96 -5.28
C ASN A 125 15.37 11.91 -5.16
N ASP A 126 14.86 12.32 -6.31
CA ASP A 126 13.60 13.04 -6.46
C ASP A 126 12.69 12.21 -7.37
N ILE A 127 11.71 11.56 -6.76
CA ILE A 127 10.88 10.57 -7.42
C ILE A 127 9.52 11.19 -7.71
N ARG A 128 9.18 11.30 -9.00
CA ARG A 128 7.80 11.58 -9.42
C ARG A 128 6.97 10.30 -9.34
N ILE A 129 5.82 10.39 -8.70
CA ILE A 129 4.87 9.31 -8.49
C ILE A 129 3.64 9.59 -9.36
N ASP A 130 3.38 8.70 -10.30
CA ASP A 130 2.07 8.59 -10.93
C ASP A 130 1.40 7.35 -10.35
N GLY A 131 0.72 7.50 -9.21
CA GLY A 131 0.02 6.40 -8.55
C GLY A 131 -1.09 5.87 -9.44
N GLY A 132 -1.23 4.55 -9.57
CA GLY A 132 -2.19 3.93 -10.48
C GLY A 132 -1.92 2.46 -10.75
N ARG A 133 -2.60 1.94 -11.77
CA ARG A 133 -2.42 0.59 -12.29
C ARG A 133 -2.62 0.52 -13.80
N LEU A 134 -2.17 -0.56 -14.41
CA LEU A 134 -2.62 -0.90 -15.75
C LEU A 134 -4.14 -1.13 -15.75
N GLU A 135 -4.78 -0.72 -16.85
CA GLU A 135 -6.18 -1.07 -17.13
C GLU A 135 -6.35 -2.59 -17.24
N THR A 136 -5.38 -3.25 -17.85
CA THR A 136 -5.31 -4.71 -18.03
C THR A 136 -3.86 -5.16 -17.86
N GLN A 137 -3.61 -6.03 -16.88
CA GLN A 137 -2.28 -6.47 -16.47
C GLN A 137 -1.77 -7.65 -17.31
N TRP A 138 -2.67 -8.48 -17.84
CA TRP A 138 -2.37 -9.61 -18.69
C TRP A 138 -2.96 -9.39 -20.09
N LEU A 139 -2.08 -9.14 -21.05
CA LEU A 139 -2.37 -8.96 -22.47
C LEU A 139 -1.63 -10.02 -23.29
N HIS A 140 -2.36 -10.72 -24.18
CA HIS A 140 -1.77 -11.78 -25.00
C HIS A 140 -1.03 -12.82 -24.13
N ASN A 141 0.21 -13.17 -24.48
CA ASN A 141 1.09 -14.03 -23.70
C ASN A 141 2.06 -13.26 -22.77
N CYS A 142 1.70 -12.03 -22.37
CA CYS A 142 2.49 -11.21 -21.45
C CYS A 142 1.66 -10.75 -20.25
N VAL A 143 2.19 -10.91 -19.04
CA VAL A 143 1.59 -10.39 -17.80
C VAL A 143 2.55 -9.45 -17.09
N ALA A 144 2.06 -8.30 -16.64
CA ALA A 144 2.81 -7.35 -15.83
C ALA A 144 2.66 -7.67 -14.34
N LEU A 145 3.77 -7.63 -13.59
CA LEU A 145 3.80 -7.82 -12.15
C LEU A 145 4.69 -6.77 -11.46
N GLY A 146 4.33 -6.41 -10.23
CA GLY A 146 5.03 -5.37 -9.47
C GLY A 146 4.92 -3.99 -10.12
N LEU A 147 6.02 -3.26 -10.19
CA LEU A 147 6.05 -1.85 -10.65
C LEU A 147 5.67 -1.66 -12.13
N SER A 148 5.70 -2.70 -12.95
CA SER A 148 5.19 -2.65 -14.33
C SER A 148 3.65 -2.70 -14.38
N SER A 149 3.03 -3.31 -13.36
CA SER A 149 1.59 -3.52 -13.22
C SER A 149 0.90 -2.36 -12.51
N SER A 150 1.43 -1.94 -11.37
CA SER A 150 0.83 -0.91 -10.52
C SER A 150 1.82 -0.30 -9.53
N PHE A 151 1.49 0.89 -9.04
CA PHE A 151 2.26 1.55 -7.99
C PHE A 151 1.39 2.56 -7.25
N LEU A 152 1.58 2.67 -5.94
CA LEU A 152 0.91 3.62 -5.05
C LEU A 152 1.97 4.19 -4.09
N GLU A 153 1.63 5.29 -3.41
CA GLU A 153 2.44 5.73 -2.27
C GLU A 153 2.57 4.62 -1.22
N PRO A 154 3.71 4.52 -0.51
CA PRO A 154 4.01 3.36 0.34
C PRO A 154 3.35 3.42 1.74
N LEU A 155 2.18 4.08 1.87
CA LEU A 155 1.55 4.35 3.17
C LEU A 155 1.17 3.06 3.93
N GLU A 156 0.74 2.03 3.21
CA GLU A 156 0.30 0.74 3.76
C GLU A 156 1.13 -0.45 3.24
N ALA A 157 2.40 -0.19 2.86
CA ALA A 157 3.36 -1.20 2.39
C ALA A 157 2.81 -2.19 1.33
N THR A 158 1.91 -1.72 0.46
CA THR A 158 1.08 -2.59 -0.40
C THR A 158 1.84 -3.20 -1.58
N SER A 159 2.97 -2.64 -2.03
CA SER A 159 3.61 -3.05 -3.29
C SER A 159 4.11 -4.50 -3.30
N ILE A 160 4.82 -4.94 -2.25
CA ILE A 160 5.32 -6.32 -2.17
C ILE A 160 4.16 -7.28 -1.95
N HIS A 161 3.25 -6.96 -1.01
CA HIS A 161 2.06 -7.75 -0.73
C HIS A 161 1.22 -7.97 -2.01
N GLY A 162 0.91 -6.89 -2.73
CA GLY A 162 0.15 -6.93 -3.98
C GLY A 162 0.81 -7.82 -5.03
N THR A 163 2.14 -7.71 -5.18
CA THR A 163 2.91 -8.56 -6.09
C THR A 163 2.80 -10.05 -5.73
N VAL A 164 2.91 -10.39 -4.44
CA VAL A 164 2.79 -11.78 -3.96
C VAL A 164 1.38 -12.33 -4.21
N VAL A 165 0.34 -11.55 -3.91
CA VAL A 165 -1.05 -11.97 -4.16
C VAL A 165 -1.31 -12.11 -5.66
N GLN A 166 -0.78 -11.23 -6.51
CA GLN A 166 -0.87 -11.37 -7.97
C GLN A 166 -0.16 -12.63 -8.47
N LEU A 167 1.01 -12.98 -7.91
CA LEU A 167 1.69 -14.24 -8.21
C LEU A 167 0.86 -15.46 -7.80
N MET A 168 0.20 -15.42 -6.64
CA MET A 168 -0.70 -16.49 -6.19
C MET A 168 -1.88 -16.67 -7.15
N LEU A 169 -2.54 -15.57 -7.53
CA LEU A 169 -3.61 -15.59 -8.53
C LEU A 169 -3.12 -16.13 -9.88
N LEU A 170 -1.99 -15.63 -10.38
CA LEU A 170 -1.40 -16.06 -11.64
C LEU A 170 -1.08 -17.55 -11.61
N SER A 171 -0.46 -18.05 -10.54
CA SER A 171 -0.09 -19.45 -10.40
C SER A 171 -1.28 -20.41 -10.46
N SER A 172 -2.48 -19.96 -10.06
CA SER A 172 -3.71 -20.76 -10.14
C SER A 172 -4.28 -20.88 -11.56
N VAL A 173 -3.94 -19.94 -12.45
CA VAL A 173 -4.48 -19.84 -13.81
C VAL A 173 -3.46 -20.26 -14.88
N LEU A 174 -2.17 -19.98 -14.64
CA LEU A 174 -1.09 -20.11 -15.62
C LEU A 174 -0.91 -21.52 -16.23
N PRO A 175 -1.17 -22.65 -15.54
CA PRO A 175 -0.98 -23.97 -16.14
C PRO A 175 -1.87 -24.26 -17.35
N ASN A 176 -3.08 -23.72 -17.39
CA ASN A 176 -4.04 -23.89 -18.49
C ASN A 176 -4.85 -22.60 -18.67
N PRO A 177 -4.24 -21.52 -19.18
CA PRO A 177 -4.89 -20.22 -19.25
C PRO A 177 -5.87 -20.22 -20.42
N ASP A 178 -7.16 -20.09 -20.11
CA ASP A 178 -8.18 -19.72 -21.09
C ASP A 178 -8.54 -18.23 -20.99
N ASP A 179 -9.30 -17.73 -21.97
CA ASP A 179 -9.69 -16.31 -22.00
C ASP A 179 -10.51 -15.90 -20.78
N ARG A 180 -11.34 -16.80 -20.25
CA ARG A 180 -12.17 -16.53 -19.07
C ARG A 180 -11.31 -16.40 -17.82
N ALA A 181 -10.33 -17.28 -17.64
CA ALA A 181 -9.41 -17.25 -16.52
C ALA A 181 -8.48 -16.03 -16.58
N ARG A 182 -8.02 -15.65 -17.78
CA ARG A 182 -7.28 -14.39 -17.99
C ARG A 182 -8.12 -13.16 -17.64
N GLN A 183 -9.39 -13.12 -18.03
CA GLN A 183 -10.32 -12.04 -17.66
C GLN A 183 -10.55 -11.99 -16.14
N ALA A 184 -10.73 -13.15 -15.50
CA ALA A 184 -10.88 -13.23 -14.05
C ALA A 184 -9.62 -12.74 -13.31
N PHE A 185 -8.43 -13.12 -13.78
CA PHE A 185 -7.16 -12.60 -13.26
C PHE A 185 -7.08 -11.08 -13.38
N ASN A 186 -7.37 -10.53 -14.57
CA ASN A 186 -7.33 -9.09 -14.80
C ASN A 186 -8.32 -8.33 -13.92
N ALA A 187 -9.55 -8.84 -13.76
CA ALA A 187 -10.56 -8.25 -12.87
C ALA A 187 -10.09 -8.28 -11.40
N ALA A 188 -9.52 -9.39 -10.94
CA ALA A 188 -8.99 -9.52 -9.59
C ALA A 188 -7.80 -8.58 -9.33
N ALA A 189 -6.84 -8.53 -10.27
CA ALA A 189 -5.67 -7.68 -10.19
C ALA A 189 -6.03 -6.18 -10.24
N ALA A 190 -7.01 -5.81 -11.07
CA ALA A 190 -7.55 -4.44 -11.11
C ALA A 190 -8.21 -4.06 -9.78
N ARG A 191 -9.15 -4.90 -9.31
CA ARG A 191 -9.85 -4.69 -8.05
C ARG A 191 -8.89 -4.56 -6.87
N GLN A 192 -7.83 -5.38 -6.84
CA GLN A 192 -6.84 -5.33 -5.77
C GLN A 192 -6.29 -3.92 -5.56
N VAL A 193 -5.80 -3.28 -6.63
CA VAL A 193 -5.16 -1.97 -6.54
C VAL A 193 -6.20 -0.87 -6.34
N ASP A 194 -7.41 -1.02 -6.89
CA ASP A 194 -8.51 -0.07 -6.65
C ASP A 194 -8.94 -0.06 -5.17
N ASP A 195 -9.03 -1.24 -4.55
CA ASP A 195 -9.33 -1.37 -3.12
C ASP A 195 -8.17 -0.81 -2.26
N PHE A 196 -6.91 -1.01 -2.66
CA PHE A 196 -5.75 -0.38 -2.00
C PHE A 196 -5.79 1.15 -2.10
N ARG A 197 -6.14 1.71 -3.26
CA ARG A 197 -6.30 3.15 -3.45
C ARG A 197 -7.33 3.72 -2.49
N ASP A 198 -8.50 3.10 -2.41
CA ASP A 198 -9.58 3.56 -1.52
C ASP A 198 -9.14 3.48 -0.05
N PHE A 199 -8.47 2.40 0.34
CA PHE A 199 -7.97 2.24 1.71
C PHE A 199 -6.85 3.24 2.06
N ILE A 200 -5.91 3.49 1.14
CA ILE A 200 -4.88 4.53 1.34
C ILE A 200 -5.54 5.91 1.44
N ARG A 201 -6.50 6.22 0.56
CA ARG A 201 -7.20 7.51 0.60
C ARG A 201 -7.96 7.74 1.92
N LEU A 202 -8.48 6.69 2.56
CA LEU A 202 -9.11 6.78 3.89
C LEU A 202 -8.19 7.45 4.93
N HIS A 203 -6.89 7.21 4.88
CA HIS A 203 -5.91 7.75 5.84
C HIS A 203 -5.78 9.28 5.79
N TYR A 204 -6.16 9.88 4.66
CA TYR A 204 -6.13 11.33 4.48
C TYR A 204 -7.37 12.03 5.06
N ILE A 205 -8.38 11.28 5.50
CA ILE A 205 -9.61 11.81 6.10
C ILE A 205 -9.34 12.10 7.57
N SER A 206 -8.64 13.21 7.82
CA SER A 206 -8.25 13.65 9.16
C SER A 206 -8.95 14.95 9.57
N GLU A 207 -8.75 15.37 10.82
CA GLU A 207 -9.18 16.67 11.33
C GLU A 207 -8.28 17.85 10.90
N ARG A 208 -7.11 17.55 10.32
CA ARG A 208 -6.12 18.58 9.93
C ARG A 208 -6.69 19.53 8.88
N ARG A 209 -6.60 20.83 9.15
CA ARG A 209 -6.95 21.93 8.21
C ARG A 209 -5.92 23.05 8.26
N ASP A 210 -4.75 22.75 8.81
CA ASP A 210 -3.70 23.70 9.18
C ASP A 210 -2.81 24.12 8.00
N THR A 211 -2.88 23.41 6.86
CA THR A 211 -2.19 23.77 5.62
C THR A 211 -3.13 23.71 4.41
N ALA A 212 -2.74 24.36 3.31
CA ALA A 212 -3.47 24.30 2.05
C ALA A 212 -3.67 22.85 1.58
N PHE A 213 -2.63 22.01 1.68
CA PHE A 213 -2.71 20.59 1.35
C PHE A 213 -3.82 19.87 2.11
N TRP A 214 -3.88 20.01 3.44
CA TRP A 214 -4.90 19.35 4.25
C TRP A 214 -6.31 19.91 4.02
N GLN A 215 -6.43 21.19 3.64
CA GLN A 215 -7.69 21.80 3.24
C GLN A 215 -8.20 21.25 1.90
N ASP A 216 -7.33 21.18 0.89
CA ASP A 216 -7.67 20.65 -0.44
C ASP A 216 -7.98 19.15 -0.39
N VAL A 217 -7.19 18.39 0.39
CA VAL A 217 -7.45 16.98 0.70
C VAL A 217 -8.84 16.78 1.30
N ALA A 218 -9.26 17.65 2.22
CA ALA A 218 -10.58 17.55 2.84
C ALA A 218 -11.72 17.91 1.86
N ALA A 219 -11.48 18.85 0.95
CA ALA A 219 -12.45 19.26 -0.06
C ALA A 219 -12.63 18.24 -1.20
N SER A 220 -11.69 17.31 -1.38
CA SER A 220 -11.63 16.33 -2.47
C SER A 220 -11.96 14.89 -2.04
N LEU A 221 -12.88 14.72 -1.09
CA LEU A 221 -13.31 13.39 -0.64
C LEU A 221 -14.03 12.64 -1.79
N PRO A 222 -13.57 11.45 -2.22
CA PRO A 222 -14.27 10.68 -3.26
C PRO A 222 -15.64 10.17 -2.78
N ASP A 223 -16.65 10.24 -3.65
CA ASP A 223 -18.05 9.85 -3.35
C ASP A 223 -18.15 8.45 -2.74
N ARG A 224 -17.43 7.46 -3.30
CA ARG A 224 -17.42 6.08 -2.80
C ARG A 224 -16.97 5.98 -1.34
N LEU A 225 -16.00 6.80 -0.92
CA LEU A 225 -15.57 6.84 0.48
C LEU A 225 -16.55 7.62 1.35
N ALA A 226 -17.13 8.70 0.83
CA ALA A 226 -18.19 9.43 1.53
C ALA A 226 -19.39 8.51 1.85
N ASP A 227 -19.84 7.71 0.89
CA ASP A 227 -20.93 6.73 1.07
C ASP A 227 -20.59 5.66 2.12
N ARG A 228 -19.37 5.12 2.07
CA ARG A 228 -18.90 4.13 3.08
C ARG A 228 -18.84 4.75 4.47
N LEU A 229 -18.32 5.96 4.60
CA LEU A 229 -18.27 6.65 5.88
C LEU A 229 -19.66 6.96 6.42
N ALA A 230 -20.60 7.37 5.55
CA ALA A 230 -21.99 7.59 5.94
C ALA A 230 -22.65 6.29 6.45
N LEU A 231 -22.43 5.16 5.77
CA LEU A 231 -22.86 3.85 6.25
C LEU A 231 -22.26 3.53 7.63
N TRP A 232 -20.95 3.75 7.81
CA TRP A 232 -20.25 3.48 9.06
C TRP A 232 -20.56 4.47 10.19
N GLN A 233 -21.30 5.56 9.91
CA GLN A 233 -21.94 6.33 10.96
C GLN A 233 -23.13 5.59 11.60
N THR A 234 -23.72 4.61 10.93
CA THR A 234 -24.88 3.84 11.45
C THR A 234 -24.51 2.50 12.06
N LYS A 235 -23.29 1.99 11.79
CA LYS A 235 -22.79 0.70 12.25
C LYS A 235 -21.26 0.66 12.27
N VAL A 236 -20.68 -0.24 13.07
CA VAL A 236 -19.25 -0.56 12.95
C VAL A 236 -19.03 -1.36 11.64
N PRO A 237 -17.94 -1.09 10.88
CA PRO A 237 -17.60 -1.89 9.71
C PRO A 237 -17.54 -3.39 10.04
N GLY A 238 -18.17 -4.22 9.22
CA GLY A 238 -18.20 -5.67 9.38
C GLY A 238 -17.85 -6.42 8.09
N PRO A 239 -17.72 -7.75 8.14
CA PRO A 239 -17.35 -8.55 6.97
C PRO A 239 -18.30 -8.35 5.78
N ASP A 240 -19.59 -8.15 6.04
CA ASP A 240 -20.61 -7.95 5.00
C ASP A 240 -20.44 -6.64 4.20
N ASP A 241 -19.63 -5.70 4.68
CA ASP A 241 -19.31 -4.45 3.97
C ASP A 241 -18.20 -4.65 2.91
N PHE A 242 -17.58 -5.84 2.87
CA PHE A 242 -16.45 -6.17 2.01
C PHE A 242 -16.73 -7.42 1.18
N GLN A 243 -16.48 -7.34 -0.12
CA GLN A 243 -16.51 -8.54 -0.96
C GLN A 243 -15.25 -9.39 -0.67
N PRO A 244 -15.39 -10.71 -0.45
CA PRO A 244 -14.23 -11.59 -0.35
C PRO A 244 -13.32 -11.44 -1.57
N PHE A 245 -12.01 -11.41 -1.34
CA PHE A 245 -11.06 -11.39 -2.45
C PHE A 245 -10.95 -12.80 -3.06
N PRO A 246 -10.73 -12.94 -4.38
CA PRO A 246 -10.64 -14.25 -5.02
C PRO A 246 -9.66 -15.19 -4.31
N MET A 247 -10.03 -16.49 -4.27
CA MET A 247 -9.33 -17.55 -3.54
C MET A 247 -9.22 -17.33 -2.01
N GLY A 248 -9.94 -16.36 -1.44
CA GLY A 248 -9.83 -16.03 -0.02
C GLY A 248 -8.46 -15.46 0.37
N LEU A 249 -7.71 -14.93 -0.61
CA LEU A 249 -6.39 -14.36 -0.34
C LEU A 249 -6.52 -13.11 0.55
N PRO A 250 -5.51 -12.81 1.39
CA PRO A 250 -5.54 -11.63 2.24
C PRO A 250 -5.71 -10.36 1.42
N HIS A 251 -6.57 -9.46 1.90
CA HIS A 251 -6.93 -8.23 1.21
C HIS A 251 -7.42 -7.18 2.20
N THR A 252 -7.65 -5.94 1.75
CA THR A 252 -8.17 -4.87 2.60
C THR A 252 -9.61 -5.15 3.02
N ASP A 253 -9.81 -5.51 4.29
CA ASP A 253 -11.11 -5.83 4.88
C ASP A 253 -11.38 -5.04 6.17
N HIS A 254 -12.48 -5.37 6.85
CA HIS A 254 -12.87 -4.73 8.10
C HIS A 254 -11.80 -4.76 9.20
N HIS A 255 -10.93 -5.78 9.27
CA HIS A 255 -9.88 -5.85 10.29
C HIS A 255 -8.80 -4.79 10.08
N LEU A 256 -8.57 -4.38 8.84
CA LEU A 256 -7.66 -3.27 8.51
C LEU A 256 -8.36 -1.91 8.60
N HIS A 257 -9.63 -1.82 8.22
CA HIS A 257 -10.36 -0.55 8.25
C HIS A 257 -10.69 -0.07 9.67
N VAL A 258 -11.08 -0.97 10.58
CA VAL A 258 -11.53 -0.57 11.92
C VAL A 258 -10.45 0.18 12.71
N PRO A 259 -9.19 -0.29 12.83
CA PRO A 259 -8.13 0.44 13.53
C PRO A 259 -7.83 1.82 12.92
N VAL A 260 -7.85 1.94 11.60
CA VAL A 260 -7.61 3.22 10.90
C VAL A 260 -8.74 4.20 11.19
N LEU A 261 -9.99 3.75 11.07
CA LEU A 261 -11.16 4.57 11.38
C LEU A 261 -11.19 4.99 12.86
N ASP A 262 -10.84 4.10 13.78
CA ASP A 262 -10.76 4.41 15.21
C ASP A 262 -9.67 5.45 15.49
N GLY A 263 -8.47 5.24 14.93
CA GLY A 263 -7.34 6.16 15.08
C GLY A 263 -7.58 7.55 14.51
N LEU A 264 -8.42 7.66 13.47
CA LEU A 264 -8.86 8.94 12.88
C LEU A 264 -10.12 9.52 13.54
N GLY A 265 -10.71 8.83 14.53
CA GLY A 265 -11.94 9.27 15.19
C GLY A 265 -13.20 9.21 14.29
N LEU A 266 -13.19 8.38 13.25
CA LEU A 266 -14.25 8.27 12.24
C LEU A 266 -15.33 7.24 12.58
N LEU A 267 -15.10 6.35 13.56
CA LEU A 267 -16.11 5.43 14.05
C LEU A 267 -17.15 6.15 14.91
N ASN A 268 -18.43 5.81 14.77
CA ASN A 268 -19.49 6.32 15.64
C ASN A 268 -19.60 5.48 16.93
N PRO A 269 -19.18 5.99 18.11
CA PRO A 269 -19.20 5.20 19.35
C PRO A 269 -20.62 4.92 19.82
N ARG A 270 -21.61 5.74 19.43
CA ARG A 270 -23.02 5.51 19.79
C ARG A 270 -23.59 4.33 19.03
N ALA A 271 -23.35 4.24 17.71
CA ALA A 271 -23.76 3.09 16.91
C ALA A 271 -23.19 1.77 17.47
N ALA A 272 -21.91 1.77 17.85
CA ALA A 272 -21.27 0.61 18.49
C ALA A 272 -21.92 0.24 19.83
N LYS A 273 -22.20 1.24 20.70
CA LYS A 273 -22.86 1.02 22.00
C LYS A 273 -24.28 0.49 21.85
N ASP A 274 -25.07 1.06 20.95
CA ASP A 274 -26.44 0.65 20.69
C ASP A 274 -26.49 -0.80 20.17
N TRP A 275 -25.58 -1.15 19.26
CA TRP A 275 -25.45 -2.54 18.77
C TRP A 275 -25.04 -3.52 19.86
N LEU A 276 -24.09 -3.16 20.73
CA LEU A 276 -23.70 -4.02 21.87
C LEU A 276 -24.83 -4.17 22.89
N ALA A 277 -25.62 -3.12 23.10
CA ALA A 277 -26.78 -3.15 24.01
C ALA A 277 -27.87 -4.11 23.50
N SER A 278 -28.09 -4.18 22.18
CA SER A 278 -29.03 -5.14 21.59
C SER A 278 -28.49 -6.58 21.51
N HIS A 279 -27.20 -6.80 21.76
CA HIS A 279 -26.55 -8.12 21.71
C HIS A 279 -25.78 -8.46 23.02
N PRO A 280 -26.48 -8.61 24.17
CA PRO A 280 -25.84 -8.72 25.48
C PRO A 280 -24.87 -9.91 25.60
N GLY A 281 -25.17 -11.04 24.94
CA GLY A 281 -24.27 -12.20 24.92
C GLY A 281 -22.95 -11.92 24.20
N ILE A 282 -23.01 -11.22 23.07
CA ILE A 282 -21.82 -10.78 22.31
C ILE A 282 -21.06 -9.74 23.14
N ALA A 283 -21.74 -8.76 23.72
CA ALA A 283 -21.10 -7.74 24.56
C ALA A 283 -20.36 -8.35 25.75
N ALA A 284 -20.96 -9.33 26.42
CA ALA A 284 -20.31 -10.06 27.51
C ALA A 284 -19.08 -10.84 27.03
N LYS A 285 -19.18 -11.52 25.87
CA LYS A 285 -18.04 -12.23 25.26
C LYS A 285 -16.91 -11.27 24.89
N ALA A 286 -17.21 -10.17 24.20
CA ALA A 286 -16.24 -9.16 23.79
C ALA A 286 -15.50 -8.55 24.99
N ARG A 287 -16.20 -8.21 26.08
CA ARG A 287 -15.57 -7.70 27.31
C ARG A 287 -14.64 -8.73 27.96
N ARG A 288 -15.02 -10.00 27.99
CA ARG A 288 -14.14 -11.08 28.50
C ARG A 288 -12.90 -11.24 27.62
N SER A 289 -13.08 -11.30 26.30
CA SER A 289 -11.98 -11.41 25.34
C SER A 289 -11.02 -10.23 25.44
N ALA A 290 -11.53 -8.99 25.50
CA ALA A 290 -10.69 -7.80 25.65
C ALA A 290 -9.86 -7.82 26.95
N ARG A 291 -10.48 -8.21 28.09
CA ARG A 291 -9.75 -8.35 29.36
C ARG A 291 -8.68 -9.45 29.31
N ALA A 292 -9.02 -10.59 28.70
CA ALA A 292 -8.08 -11.70 28.56
C ALA A 292 -6.87 -11.29 27.71
N LEU A 293 -7.11 -10.72 26.52
CA LEU A 293 -6.07 -10.23 25.63
C LEU A 293 -5.21 -9.14 26.28
N ALA A 294 -5.83 -8.18 26.98
CA ALA A 294 -5.08 -7.14 27.69
C ALA A 294 -4.16 -7.73 28.76
N THR A 295 -4.63 -8.73 29.51
CA THR A 295 -3.83 -9.42 30.53
C THR A 295 -2.67 -10.19 29.90
N GLU A 296 -2.95 -10.93 28.82
CA GLU A 296 -1.97 -11.71 28.07
C GLU A 296 -0.88 -10.83 27.47
N TYR A 297 -1.25 -9.76 26.75
CA TYR A 297 -0.28 -8.86 26.13
C TYR A 297 0.52 -8.05 27.16
N GLN A 298 -0.08 -7.66 28.29
CA GLN A 298 0.67 -7.03 29.38
C GLN A 298 1.69 -7.98 30.02
N HIS A 299 1.34 -9.27 30.14
CA HIS A 299 2.26 -10.27 30.65
C HIS A 299 3.41 -10.51 29.65
N ALA A 300 3.09 -10.70 28.36
CA ALA A 300 4.07 -10.88 27.30
C ALA A 300 5.01 -9.68 27.18
N ALA A 301 4.50 -8.44 27.24
CA ALA A 301 5.31 -7.23 27.16
C ALA A 301 6.33 -7.10 28.30
N ARG A 302 6.04 -7.65 29.50
CA ARG A 302 7.00 -7.65 30.63
C ARG A 302 8.11 -8.69 30.47
N GLN A 303 7.90 -9.70 29.61
CA GLN A 303 8.85 -10.77 29.36
C GLN A 303 9.63 -10.57 28.05
N ALA A 304 9.10 -9.76 27.14
CA ALA A 304 9.74 -9.45 25.87
C ALA A 304 11.06 -8.73 26.11
N ILE A 305 12.09 -9.14 25.37
CA ILE A 305 13.34 -8.40 25.29
C ILE A 305 13.16 -7.17 24.38
N PRO A 306 13.94 -6.10 24.57
CA PRO A 306 13.90 -4.95 23.67
C PRO A 306 14.26 -5.35 22.23
N HIS A 307 13.67 -4.70 21.24
CA HIS A 307 13.78 -5.11 19.83
C HIS A 307 15.23 -5.06 19.32
N ARG A 308 16.02 -4.07 19.73
CA ARG A 308 17.46 -4.01 19.46
C ARG A 308 18.19 -5.23 20.02
N ALA A 309 17.90 -5.62 21.27
CA ALA A 309 18.51 -6.80 21.89
C ALA A 309 18.13 -8.08 21.12
N PHE A 310 16.87 -8.19 20.67
CA PHE A 310 16.43 -9.27 19.79
C PHE A 310 17.22 -9.31 18.48
N LEU A 311 17.34 -8.19 17.76
CA LEU A 311 18.12 -8.12 16.51
C LEU A 311 19.59 -8.47 16.71
N GLN A 312 20.20 -8.04 17.82
CA GLN A 312 21.59 -8.41 18.16
C GLN A 312 21.73 -9.92 18.42
N SER A 313 20.74 -10.54 19.06
CA SER A 313 20.76 -11.97 19.34
C SER A 313 20.76 -12.84 18.08
N LEU A 314 20.16 -12.37 16.98
CA LEU A 314 20.16 -13.07 15.69
C LEU A 314 21.54 -13.11 15.04
N HIS A 315 22.38 -12.08 15.24
CA HIS A 315 23.74 -12.05 14.71
C HIS A 315 24.75 -12.83 15.56
N ALA A 316 24.53 -12.92 16.87
CA ALA A 316 25.39 -13.72 17.75
C ALA A 316 25.31 -15.23 17.48
N GLN A 317 24.29 -15.67 16.74
CA GLN A 317 24.05 -17.06 16.36
C GLN A 317 24.51 -17.40 14.93
N ALA A 318 24.97 -16.41 14.15
CA ALA A 318 25.46 -16.56 12.78
C ALA A 318 27.00 -16.56 12.74
#